data_AF-A0A2N5KNF4-F1
#
_entry.id   AF-A0A2N5KNF4-F1
#
_cell.length_a   1.000
_cell.length_b   1.000
_cell.length_c   1.000
_cell.angle_alpha   90.00
_cell.angle_beta   90.00
_cell.angle_gamma   90.00
#
_symmetry.space_group_name_H-M   'P 1'
#
loop_
_entity.id
_entity.type
_entity.pdbx_description
1 polymer ?
#
loop_
_entity_poly.entity_id
_entity_poly.type
_entity_poly.pdbx_seq_one_letter_code
_entity_poly.pdbx_strand_id
1 'polypeptide(L)'
;MSEEVSRATSGGADDRPGCPTDRAALSQRKTTRSHKPAGRPVERGANGTWHVRGHPQARAVLRSADTKQAGFNAELLEGLPQRMRPPILYQEGQPHHEQRRGTARFFSPKTVSESYRDLMEELAGAAIRRLLRKRRADLDALSMELAVGVAAQVVGLTESRLPGMARRLDAFFEGDVTGFGWNPRAILGFARNQARVAAFFYLDVKPAIEARKKEPREDVISHLISLGYGPAE
;
A
#
# COMPACT_ATOMS: atom_id res chain seq x y z
N MET A 1 -32.71 69.81 13.67
CA MET A 1 -33.58 69.14 12.70
C MET A 1 -32.73 68.07 12.02
N SER A 2 -32.82 66.85 12.58
CA SER A 2 -32.57 65.49 12.03
C SER A 2 -31.29 65.23 11.18
N GLU A 3 -30.35 64.36 11.58
CA GLU A 3 -30.37 62.87 11.53
C GLU A 3 -30.63 62.35 10.11
N GLU A 4 -29.81 61.53 9.43
CA GLU A 4 -29.28 60.18 9.72
C GLU A 4 -28.01 59.87 8.85
N VAL A 5 -26.89 59.34 9.37
CA VAL A 5 -26.49 57.92 9.61
C VAL A 5 -25.79 57.18 8.43
N SER A 6 -24.47 57.01 8.59
CA SER A 6 -23.67 55.77 8.51
C SER A 6 -23.83 54.76 7.36
N ARG A 7 -22.73 54.47 6.62
CA ARG A 7 -21.90 53.27 6.88
C ARG A 7 -20.63 53.22 6.01
N ALA A 8 -19.49 53.09 6.69
CA ALA A 8 -18.26 52.55 6.15
C ALA A 8 -18.22 51.02 6.36
N THR A 9 -17.69 50.28 5.39
CA THR A 9 -17.08 48.94 5.56
C THR A 9 -16.09 48.73 4.40
N SER A 10 -14.80 49.04 4.57
CA SER A 10 -13.74 48.07 4.90
C SER A 10 -13.77 46.80 4.03
N GLY A 11 -13.09 46.82 2.88
CA GLY A 11 -12.73 45.60 2.15
C GLY A 11 -11.71 44.81 2.95
N GLY A 12 -12.18 43.78 3.65
CA GLY A 12 -11.34 42.86 4.41
C GLY A 12 -10.45 42.03 3.48
N ALA A 13 -9.15 42.07 3.72
CA ALA A 13 -8.19 41.12 3.22
C ALA A 13 -8.58 39.71 3.73
N ASP A 14 -8.72 38.76 2.80
CA ASP A 14 -8.95 37.34 3.07
C ASP A 14 -7.65 36.73 3.62
N ASP A 15 -7.40 36.94 4.91
CA ASP A 15 -6.29 36.34 5.67
C ASP A 15 -6.66 34.92 6.09
N ARG A 16 -6.88 34.05 5.10
CA ARG A 16 -6.83 32.60 5.32
C ARG A 16 -5.42 32.14 5.02
N PRO A 17 -4.80 31.28 5.85
CA PRO A 17 -3.54 30.65 5.49
C PRO A 17 -3.80 29.72 4.29
N GLY A 18 -3.67 30.30 3.10
CA GLY A 18 -3.67 29.56 1.85
C GLY A 18 -2.59 28.51 1.92
N CYS A 19 -2.93 27.27 1.62
CA CYS A 19 -1.96 26.20 1.47
C CYS A 19 -0.86 26.70 0.52
N PRO A 20 0.42 26.72 0.92
CA PRO A 20 1.53 27.32 0.14
C PRO A 20 1.86 26.56 -1.15
N THR A 21 0.98 25.65 -1.57
CA THR A 21 1.13 24.80 -2.75
C THR A 21 0.03 25.17 -3.73
N ASP A 22 0.41 25.72 -4.88
CA ASP A 22 -0.50 25.98 -5.99
C ASP A 22 -1.06 24.65 -6.52
N ARG A 23 -2.36 24.41 -6.26
CA ARG A 23 -3.07 23.20 -6.69
C ARG A 23 -3.21 23.12 -8.22
N ALA A 24 -3.22 24.26 -8.93
CA ALA A 24 -3.27 24.28 -10.38
C ALA A 24 -1.93 23.83 -10.98
N ALA A 25 -0.80 24.19 -10.37
CA ALA A 25 0.53 23.72 -10.76
C ALA A 25 0.72 22.19 -10.55
N LEU A 26 0.10 21.62 -9.51
CA LEU A 26 0.13 20.17 -9.25
C LEU A 26 -0.69 19.34 -10.26
N SER A 27 -1.60 19.97 -11.00
CA SER A 27 -2.50 19.30 -11.95
C SER A 27 -1.78 18.76 -13.19
N GLN A 28 -0.69 19.41 -13.62
CA GLN A 28 -0.06 19.09 -14.91
C GLN A 28 1.13 18.13 -14.81
N ARG A 29 1.63 17.81 -13.61
CA ARG A 29 2.68 16.80 -13.42
C ARG A 29 2.69 16.23 -12.00
N LYS A 30 2.27 14.97 -11.85
CA LYS A 30 2.26 14.25 -10.55
C LYS A 30 3.61 13.64 -10.17
N THR A 31 4.68 13.93 -10.91
CA THR A 31 6.01 13.35 -10.67
C THR A 31 7.08 14.43 -10.66
N THR A 32 8.02 14.29 -9.72
CA THR A 32 9.18 15.19 -9.61
C THR A 32 10.04 15.10 -10.87
N ARG A 33 10.70 16.21 -11.25
CA ARG A 33 11.71 16.17 -12.33
C ARG A 33 12.84 15.24 -11.88
N SER A 34 13.08 14.15 -12.62
CA SER A 34 14.24 13.28 -12.39
C SER A 34 15.52 14.11 -12.39
N HIS A 35 16.20 14.18 -11.26
CA HIS A 35 17.51 14.84 -11.11
C HIS A 35 18.65 14.01 -11.73
N LYS A 36 18.40 12.76 -12.12
CA LYS A 36 19.40 11.94 -12.82
C LYS A 36 19.49 12.34 -14.29
N PRO A 37 20.70 12.56 -14.85
CA PRO A 37 20.87 12.75 -16.28
C PRO A 37 20.26 11.56 -17.01
N ALA A 38 19.49 11.84 -18.07
CA ALA A 38 18.87 10.81 -18.87
C ALA A 38 19.97 10.00 -19.56
N GLY A 39 20.34 8.85 -18.98
CA GLY A 39 21.07 7.82 -19.70
C GLY A 39 20.27 7.35 -20.94
N ARG A 40 20.83 6.43 -21.72
CA ARG A 40 20.13 5.86 -22.88
C ARG A 40 18.74 5.33 -22.44
N PRO A 41 17.66 5.58 -23.22
CA PRO A 41 16.30 5.14 -22.86
C PRO A 41 16.18 3.65 -22.58
N VAL A 42 17.00 2.85 -23.27
CA VAL A 42 17.15 1.40 -23.07
C VAL A 42 18.65 1.08 -23.12
N GLU A 43 19.12 0.31 -22.15
CA GLU A 43 20.53 -0.08 -22.02
C GLU A 43 20.61 -1.50 -21.49
N ARG A 44 21.55 -2.30 -21.99
CA ARG A 44 21.85 -3.62 -21.43
C ARG A 44 23.04 -3.51 -20.50
N GLY A 45 22.85 -3.84 -19.22
CA GLY A 45 23.91 -3.90 -18.22
C GLY A 45 24.89 -5.06 -18.48
N ALA A 46 26.06 -5.00 -17.84
CA ALA A 46 27.13 -5.99 -18.00
C ALA A 46 26.71 -7.42 -17.57
N ASN A 47 25.75 -7.53 -16.64
CA ASN A 47 25.16 -8.79 -16.20
C ASN A 47 24.06 -9.33 -17.12
N GLY A 48 23.82 -8.68 -18.26
CA GLY A 48 22.77 -9.04 -19.22
C GLY A 48 21.38 -8.49 -18.91
N THR A 49 21.17 -7.82 -17.76
CA THR A 49 19.89 -7.18 -17.41
C THR A 49 19.63 -5.94 -18.27
N TRP A 50 18.41 -5.79 -18.77
CA TRP A 50 17.99 -4.60 -19.51
C TRP A 50 17.45 -3.52 -18.57
N HIS A 51 18.00 -2.32 -18.64
CA HIS A 51 17.54 -1.13 -17.95
C HIS A 51 16.70 -0.26 -18.90
N VAL A 52 15.41 -0.11 -18.59
CA VAL A 52 14.50 0.76 -19.34
C VAL A 52 14.25 2.03 -18.53
N ARG A 53 14.78 3.16 -19.00
CA ARG A 53 14.69 4.48 -18.33
C ARG A 53 13.75 5.45 -19.05
N GLY A 54 13.47 5.21 -20.33
CA GLY A 54 12.56 6.03 -21.12
C GLY A 54 11.10 5.71 -20.83
N HIS A 55 10.29 6.75 -20.57
CA HIS A 55 8.87 6.58 -20.27
C HIS A 55 8.08 5.85 -21.39
N PRO A 56 8.22 6.20 -22.69
CA PRO A 56 7.52 5.48 -23.76
C PRO A 56 7.87 4.00 -23.83
N GLN A 57 9.15 3.65 -23.63
CA GLN A 57 9.64 2.28 -23.66
C GLN A 57 9.16 1.50 -22.43
N ALA A 58 9.22 2.10 -21.23
CA ALA A 58 8.70 1.50 -20.02
C ALA A 58 7.19 1.23 -20.14
N ARG A 59 6.43 2.17 -20.71
CA ARG A 59 4.99 2.00 -20.98
C ARG A 59 4.74 0.87 -21.98
N ALA A 60 5.57 0.72 -23.02
CA ALA A 60 5.43 -0.35 -23.99
C ALA A 60 5.67 -1.73 -23.35
N VAL A 61 6.74 -1.86 -22.57
CA VAL A 61 7.07 -3.09 -21.83
C VAL A 61 5.96 -3.44 -20.83
N LEU A 62 5.58 -2.51 -19.94
CA LEU A 62 4.58 -2.75 -18.89
C LEU A 62 3.15 -2.99 -19.40
N ARG A 63 2.88 -2.76 -20.68
CA ARG A 63 1.58 -3.01 -21.32
C ARG A 63 1.62 -4.16 -22.32
N SER A 64 2.79 -4.76 -22.53
CA SER A 64 2.92 -5.93 -23.39
C SER A 64 2.39 -7.17 -22.67
N ALA A 65 1.78 -8.08 -23.44
CA ALA A 65 1.46 -9.43 -22.97
C ALA A 65 2.68 -10.38 -23.07
N ASP A 66 3.78 -9.93 -23.66
CA ASP A 66 5.01 -10.72 -23.86
C ASP A 66 5.95 -10.69 -22.65
N THR A 67 5.59 -9.92 -21.62
CA THR A 67 6.38 -9.76 -20.40
C THR A 67 5.64 -10.34 -19.22
N LYS A 68 6.37 -11.09 -18.38
CA LYS A 68 5.86 -11.61 -17.13
C LYS A 68 6.31 -10.79 -15.95
N GLN A 69 5.52 -10.80 -14.90
CA GLN A 69 5.92 -10.13 -13.67
C GLN A 69 7.11 -10.85 -13.02
N ALA A 70 8.12 -10.08 -12.63
CA ALA A 70 9.29 -10.54 -11.87
C ALA A 70 9.45 -9.71 -10.59
N GLY A 71 10.11 -10.27 -9.57
CA GLY A 71 10.28 -9.64 -8.26
C GLY A 71 9.16 -9.97 -7.26
N PHE A 72 9.23 -9.39 -6.05
CA PHE A 72 8.39 -9.76 -4.89
C PHE A 72 8.54 -11.22 -4.44
N ASN A 73 9.65 -11.88 -4.77
CA ASN A 73 9.83 -13.32 -4.62
C ASN A 73 8.84 -14.14 -5.47
N ALA A 74 8.49 -13.66 -6.67
CA ALA A 74 7.67 -14.40 -7.64
C ALA A 74 8.23 -15.80 -7.92
N GLU A 75 9.54 -15.98 -7.79
CA GLU A 75 10.26 -17.23 -7.96
C GLU A 75 9.82 -18.28 -6.91
N LEU A 76 9.34 -17.86 -5.74
CA LEU A 76 8.78 -18.77 -4.73
C LEU A 76 7.43 -19.36 -5.16
N LEU A 77 6.73 -18.76 -6.13
CA LEU A 77 5.48 -19.34 -6.64
C LEU A 77 5.71 -20.64 -7.41
N GLU A 78 6.89 -20.85 -7.98
CA GLU A 78 7.23 -22.12 -8.64
C GLU A 78 7.18 -23.31 -7.67
N GLY A 79 7.37 -23.05 -6.36
CA GLY A 79 7.28 -24.04 -5.30
C GLY A 79 5.89 -24.19 -4.66
N LEU A 80 4.89 -23.39 -5.05
CA LEU A 80 3.55 -23.51 -4.46
C LEU A 80 2.84 -24.78 -4.96
N PRO A 81 2.15 -25.52 -4.08
CA PRO A 81 1.26 -26.60 -4.48
C PRO A 81 0.31 -26.17 -5.60
N GLN A 82 0.22 -26.98 -6.67
CA GLN A 82 -0.62 -26.70 -7.85
C GLN A 82 -2.11 -26.46 -7.56
N ARG A 83 -2.57 -26.77 -6.34
CA ARG A 83 -3.95 -26.58 -5.90
C ARG A 83 -4.23 -25.21 -5.28
N MET A 84 -3.20 -24.42 -4.95
CA MET A 84 -3.40 -23.09 -4.40
C MET A 84 -3.54 -22.04 -5.51
N ARG A 85 -4.52 -21.14 -5.33
CA ARG A 85 -4.70 -20.00 -6.24
C ARG A 85 -3.59 -18.97 -6.00
N PRO A 86 -2.84 -18.55 -7.04
CA PRO A 86 -1.78 -17.56 -6.87
C PRO A 86 -2.37 -16.20 -6.47
N PRO A 87 -1.69 -15.42 -5.61
CA PRO A 87 -2.09 -14.05 -5.29
C PRO A 87 -2.26 -13.19 -6.55
N ILE A 88 -3.17 -12.21 -6.49
CA ILE A 88 -3.51 -11.32 -7.62
C ILE A 88 -2.27 -10.69 -8.28
N LEU A 89 -1.25 -10.41 -7.48
CA LEU A 89 0.01 -9.80 -7.91
C LEU A 89 0.78 -10.67 -8.92
N TYR A 90 0.56 -11.99 -8.94
CA TYR A 90 1.26 -12.93 -9.83
C TYR A 90 0.33 -13.54 -10.90
N GLN A 91 -0.96 -13.18 -10.89
CA GLN A 91 -1.88 -13.62 -11.93
C GLN A 91 -1.64 -12.82 -13.21
N GLU A 92 -1.81 -13.49 -14.36
CA GLU A 92 -1.70 -12.88 -15.68
C GLU A 92 -2.98 -13.11 -16.49
N GLY A 93 -3.18 -12.28 -17.52
CA GLY A 93 -4.29 -12.43 -18.46
C GLY A 93 -5.68 -12.35 -17.81
N GLN A 94 -6.58 -13.23 -18.25
CA GLN A 94 -8.00 -13.19 -17.88
C GLN A 94 -8.27 -13.38 -16.37
N PRO A 95 -7.64 -14.34 -15.66
CA PRO A 95 -7.79 -14.48 -14.20
C PRO A 95 -7.49 -13.18 -13.43
N HIS A 96 -6.38 -12.52 -13.78
CA HIS A 96 -6.01 -11.24 -13.19
C HIS A 96 -7.04 -10.14 -13.46
N HIS A 97 -7.58 -10.06 -14.68
CA HIS A 97 -8.63 -9.11 -15.03
C HIS A 97 -9.92 -9.34 -14.24
N GLU A 98 -10.31 -10.60 -14.05
CA GLU A 98 -11.51 -10.96 -13.29
C GLU A 98 -11.37 -10.61 -11.81
N GLN A 99 -10.24 -10.97 -11.19
CA GLN A 99 -10.00 -10.65 -9.78
C GLN A 99 -9.88 -9.13 -9.55
N ARG A 100 -9.22 -8.40 -10.46
CA ARG A 100 -9.16 -6.93 -10.41
C ARG A 100 -10.53 -6.30 -10.57
N ARG A 101 -11.37 -6.81 -11.48
CA ARG A 101 -12.74 -6.33 -11.65
C ARG A 101 -13.56 -6.56 -10.37
N GLY A 102 -13.43 -7.74 -9.75
CA GLY A 102 -14.13 -8.09 -8.52
C GLY A 102 -13.76 -7.18 -7.33
N THR A 103 -12.49 -6.81 -7.22
CA THR A 103 -11.97 -5.98 -6.11
C THR A 103 -12.02 -4.48 -6.38
N ALA A 104 -12.16 -4.02 -7.63
CA ALA A 104 -12.10 -2.61 -8.00
C ALA A 104 -13.07 -1.70 -7.22
N ARG A 105 -14.24 -2.22 -6.82
CA ARG A 105 -15.23 -1.46 -6.05
C ARG A 105 -14.67 -0.95 -4.72
N PHE A 106 -13.80 -1.72 -4.05
CA PHE A 106 -13.17 -1.32 -2.79
C PHE A 106 -12.17 -0.17 -2.97
N PHE A 107 -11.69 0.06 -4.20
CA PHE A 107 -10.70 1.09 -4.52
C PHE A 107 -11.29 2.23 -5.38
N SER A 108 -12.61 2.28 -5.53
CA SER A 108 -13.25 3.31 -6.34
C SER A 108 -13.05 4.70 -5.70
N PRO A 109 -12.93 5.78 -6.49
CA PRO A 109 -12.79 7.12 -5.93
C PRO A 109 -13.89 7.49 -4.93
N LYS A 110 -15.13 7.05 -5.21
CA LYS A 110 -16.29 7.24 -4.34
C LYS A 110 -16.11 6.53 -2.99
N THR A 111 -15.76 5.25 -3.02
CA THR A 111 -15.49 4.45 -1.81
C THR A 111 -14.35 5.06 -0.99
N VAL A 112 -13.27 5.48 -1.66
CA VAL A 112 -12.15 6.14 -0.97
C VAL A 112 -12.60 7.44 -0.29
N SER A 113 -13.41 8.26 -0.97
CA SER A 113 -13.87 9.53 -0.41
C SER A 113 -14.91 9.38 0.70
N GLU A 114 -15.79 8.38 0.62
CA GLU A 114 -16.93 8.23 1.55
C GLU A 114 -16.63 7.28 2.70
N SER A 115 -15.89 6.20 2.46
CA SER A 115 -15.69 5.13 3.44
C SER A 115 -14.36 5.20 4.17
N TYR A 116 -13.33 5.80 3.57
CA TYR A 116 -11.97 5.77 4.12
C TYR A 116 -11.41 7.15 4.48
N ARG A 117 -11.99 8.25 4.00
CA ARG A 117 -11.51 9.61 4.27
C ARG A 117 -11.41 9.90 5.76
N ASP A 118 -12.49 9.66 6.51
CA ASP A 118 -12.53 9.95 7.93
C ASP A 118 -11.51 9.12 8.71
N LEU A 119 -11.32 7.86 8.32
CA LEU A 119 -10.26 7.00 8.86
C LEU A 119 -8.87 7.58 8.58
N MET A 120 -8.60 8.01 7.34
CA MET A 120 -7.30 8.61 6.98
C MET A 120 -7.04 9.87 7.82
N GLU A 121 -8.05 10.70 8.01
CA GLU A 121 -7.97 11.92 8.82
C GLU A 121 -7.75 11.60 10.31
N GLU A 122 -8.43 10.58 10.84
CA GLU A 122 -8.22 10.11 12.22
C GLU A 122 -6.80 9.61 12.44
N LEU A 123 -6.31 8.73 11.56
CA LEU A 123 -4.96 8.15 11.63
C LEU A 123 -3.89 9.24 11.49
N ALA A 124 -4.04 10.15 10.52
CA ALA A 124 -3.14 11.27 10.35
C ALA A 124 -3.17 12.22 11.57
N GLY A 125 -4.35 12.50 12.10
CA GLY A 125 -4.53 13.28 13.32
C GLY A 125 -3.84 12.62 14.52
N ALA A 126 -3.93 11.30 14.68
CA ALA A 126 -3.26 10.55 15.73
C ALA A 126 -1.72 10.62 15.60
N ALA A 127 -1.21 10.48 14.37
CA ALA A 127 0.21 10.64 14.06
C ALA A 127 0.72 12.04 14.42
N ILE A 128 -0.01 13.10 14.03
CA ILE A 128 0.33 14.49 14.34
C ILE A 128 0.27 14.73 15.86
N ARG A 129 -0.79 14.28 16.55
CA ARG A 129 -0.88 14.39 18.03
C ARG A 129 0.28 13.69 18.73
N ARG A 130 0.76 12.56 18.20
CA ARG A 130 1.95 11.87 18.72
C ARG A 130 3.21 12.70 18.54
N LEU A 131 3.41 13.27 17.34
CA LEU A 131 4.55 14.14 17.04
C LEU A 131 4.55 15.39 17.92
N LEU A 132 3.42 16.07 18.06
CA LEU A 132 3.29 17.28 18.88
C LEU A 132 3.60 17.02 20.36
N ARG A 133 3.12 15.89 20.90
CA ARG A 133 3.40 15.51 22.30
C ARG A 133 4.86 15.14 22.53
N LYS A 134 5.45 14.33 21.64
CA LYS A 134 6.82 13.84 21.79
C LYS A 134 7.89 14.83 21.33
N ARG A 135 7.51 15.83 20.51
CA ARG A 135 8.37 16.81 19.82
C ARG A 135 9.47 16.21 18.92
N ARG A 136 9.43 14.88 18.72
CA ARG A 136 10.29 14.10 17.85
C ARG A 136 9.56 12.84 17.42
N ALA A 137 9.83 12.38 16.21
CA ALA A 137 9.37 11.10 15.72
C ALA A 137 10.27 10.62 14.59
N ASP A 138 10.27 9.31 14.38
CA ASP A 138 10.73 8.70 13.14
C ASP A 138 9.60 8.84 12.10
N LEU A 139 9.90 9.51 10.98
CA LEU A 139 8.92 9.77 9.92
C LEU A 139 8.55 8.47 9.20
N ASP A 140 9.51 7.57 9.00
CA ASP A 140 9.27 6.30 8.30
C ASP A 140 8.29 5.45 9.10
N ALA A 141 8.48 5.36 10.42
CA ALA A 141 7.56 4.66 11.31
C ALA A 141 6.16 5.30 11.36
N LEU A 142 6.06 6.64 11.37
CA LEU A 142 4.77 7.35 11.32
C LEU A 142 4.03 7.07 10.01
N SER A 143 4.73 7.17 8.89
CA SER A 143 4.19 6.95 7.55
C SER A 143 3.77 5.50 7.34
N MET A 144 4.56 4.53 7.83
CA MET A 144 4.23 3.12 7.78
C MET A 144 2.98 2.79 8.61
N GLU A 145 2.89 3.31 9.84
CA GLU A 145 1.69 3.13 10.68
C GLU A 145 0.42 3.66 10.00
N LEU A 146 0.49 4.84 9.39
CA LEU A 146 -0.63 5.42 8.63
C LEU A 146 -1.01 4.54 7.43
N ALA A 147 -0.03 4.17 6.60
CA ALA A 147 -0.25 3.38 5.40
C ALA A 147 -0.85 1.99 5.73
N VAL A 148 -0.28 1.31 6.73
CA VAL A 148 -0.76 0.00 7.19
C VAL A 148 -2.16 0.10 7.80
N GLY A 149 -2.45 1.15 8.58
CA GLY A 149 -3.78 1.35 9.15
C GLY A 149 -4.87 1.48 8.08
N VAL A 150 -4.61 2.28 7.04
CA VAL A 150 -5.55 2.42 5.91
C VAL A 150 -5.65 1.12 5.13
N ALA A 151 -4.53 0.50 4.75
CA ALA A 151 -4.54 -0.73 3.98
C ALA A 151 -5.24 -1.88 4.73
N ALA A 152 -5.03 -1.99 6.04
CA ALA A 152 -5.69 -2.97 6.90
C ALA A 152 -7.22 -2.79 6.86
N GLN A 153 -7.73 -1.56 6.87
CA GLN A 153 -9.17 -1.31 6.72
C GLN A 153 -9.70 -1.77 5.35
N VAL A 154 -9.02 -1.41 4.27
CA VAL A 154 -9.49 -1.77 2.91
C VAL A 154 -9.48 -3.29 2.69
N VAL A 155 -8.44 -3.96 3.18
CA VAL A 155 -8.31 -5.42 3.06
C VAL A 155 -9.26 -6.16 4.00
N GLY A 156 -9.54 -5.60 5.18
CA GLY A 156 -10.35 -6.21 6.23
C GLY A 156 -9.53 -6.84 7.37
N LEU A 157 -8.25 -6.45 7.53
CA LEU A 157 -7.38 -6.90 8.63
C LEU A 157 -7.61 -6.06 9.89
N THR A 158 -8.83 -6.05 10.41
CA THR A 158 -9.23 -5.14 11.51
C THR A 158 -9.26 -5.80 12.88
N GLU A 159 -9.09 -7.13 12.94
CA GLU A 159 -9.25 -7.94 14.16
C GLU A 159 -7.90 -8.42 14.73
N SER A 160 -6.84 -7.62 14.59
CA SER A 160 -5.53 -7.92 15.15
C SER A 160 -5.60 -8.20 16.65
N ARG A 161 -5.08 -9.36 17.08
CA ARG A 161 -5.04 -9.75 18.50
C ARG A 161 -4.11 -8.88 19.34
N LEU A 162 -3.09 -8.31 18.71
CA LEU A 162 -2.10 -7.44 19.36
C LEU A 162 -1.87 -6.18 18.51
N PRO A 163 -1.63 -5.01 19.14
CA PRO A 163 -1.25 -3.81 18.42
C PRO A 163 0.11 -4.00 17.72
N GLY A 164 0.40 -3.12 16.75
CA GLY A 164 1.71 -3.10 16.07
C GLY A 164 1.82 -3.96 14.81
N MET A 165 0.73 -4.10 14.05
CA MET A 165 0.74 -4.78 12.75
C MET A 165 1.82 -4.22 11.81
N ALA A 166 1.97 -2.89 11.74
CA ALA A 166 2.99 -2.24 10.91
C ALA A 166 4.40 -2.81 11.14
N ARG A 167 4.81 -2.94 12.42
CA ARG A 167 6.10 -3.52 12.80
C ARG A 167 6.24 -5.00 12.43
N ARG A 168 5.15 -5.77 12.51
CA ARG A 168 5.16 -7.18 12.10
C ARG A 168 5.31 -7.31 10.58
N LEU A 169 4.69 -6.40 9.83
CA LEU A 169 4.78 -6.35 8.38
C LEU A 169 6.17 -5.91 7.91
N ASP A 170 6.77 -4.90 8.55
CA ASP A 170 8.16 -4.49 8.25
C ASP A 170 9.15 -5.64 8.51
N ALA A 171 9.03 -6.30 9.66
CA ALA A 171 9.90 -7.42 10.01
C ALA A 171 9.77 -8.61 9.03
N PHE A 172 8.58 -8.77 8.42
CA PHE A 172 8.33 -9.74 7.36
C PHE A 172 9.07 -9.38 6.06
N PHE A 173 9.14 -8.10 5.69
CA PHE A 173 9.84 -7.63 4.48
C PHE A 173 11.36 -7.55 4.60
N GLU A 174 11.90 -7.38 5.81
CA GLU A 174 13.35 -7.37 6.07
C GLU A 174 14.02 -8.76 5.90
N GLY A 175 13.23 -9.83 5.81
CA GLY A 175 13.74 -11.20 5.67
C GLY A 175 14.23 -11.48 4.25
N ASP A 176 15.54 -11.37 4.01
CA ASP A 176 16.17 -11.89 2.80
C ASP A 176 16.00 -13.42 2.71
N VAL A 177 15.25 -13.89 1.72
CA VAL A 177 15.08 -15.32 1.40
C VAL A 177 16.21 -15.89 0.53
N THR A 178 17.23 -15.07 0.24
CA THR A 178 18.19 -15.28 -0.86
C THR A 178 19.37 -16.18 -0.53
N GLY A 179 19.38 -16.89 0.60
CA GLY A 179 20.51 -17.75 1.00
C GLY A 179 20.11 -19.11 1.55
N PHE A 180 19.78 -20.07 0.69
CA PHE A 180 19.74 -21.48 1.10
C PHE A 180 21.18 -22.00 1.23
N GLY A 181 21.78 -21.80 2.41
CA GLY A 181 23.08 -22.35 2.77
C GLY A 181 22.95 -23.25 3.98
N TRP A 182 23.71 -24.35 4.02
CA TRP A 182 23.81 -25.26 5.18
C TRP A 182 24.58 -24.64 6.37
N ASN A 183 24.57 -23.32 6.49
CA ASN A 183 25.20 -22.58 7.58
C ASN A 183 24.18 -22.39 8.73
N PRO A 184 24.52 -22.71 9.98
CA PRO A 184 23.64 -22.50 11.13
C PRO A 184 23.03 -21.10 11.22
N ARG A 185 23.77 -20.05 10.79
CA ARG A 185 23.25 -18.67 10.76
C ARG A 185 22.14 -18.47 9.73
N ALA A 186 22.24 -19.12 8.57
CA ALA A 186 21.23 -19.05 7.53
C ALA A 186 19.95 -19.80 7.96
N ILE A 187 20.10 -20.96 8.60
CA ILE A 187 18.97 -21.72 9.16
C ILE A 187 18.27 -20.93 10.26
N LEU A 188 19.03 -20.29 11.17
CA LEU A 188 18.45 -19.45 12.22
C LEU A 188 17.73 -18.22 11.63
N GLY A 189 18.32 -17.59 10.61
CA GLY A 189 17.70 -16.48 9.88
C GLY A 189 16.37 -16.90 9.23
N PHE A 190 16.36 -18.04 8.55
CA PHE A 190 15.16 -18.63 7.96
C PHE A 190 14.09 -18.95 9.02
N ALA A 191 14.45 -19.65 10.09
CA ALA A 191 13.52 -19.99 11.17
C ALA A 191 12.91 -18.73 11.81
N ARG A 192 13.72 -17.67 12.00
CA ARG A 192 13.24 -16.38 12.50
C ARG A 192 12.28 -15.71 11.51
N ASN A 193 12.56 -15.78 10.21
CA ASN A 193 11.66 -15.28 9.19
C ASN A 193 10.32 -16.04 9.19
N GLN A 194 10.37 -17.37 9.22
CA GLN A 194 9.16 -18.20 9.31
C GLN A 194 8.34 -17.90 10.57
N ALA A 195 9.00 -17.64 11.71
CA ALA A 195 8.32 -17.24 12.93
C ALA A 195 7.62 -15.87 12.79
N ARG A 196 8.21 -14.92 12.05
CA ARG A 196 7.59 -13.61 11.77
C ARG A 196 6.38 -13.75 10.85
N VAL A 197 6.48 -14.56 9.78
CA VAL A 197 5.37 -14.89 8.89
C VAL A 197 4.22 -15.51 9.68
N ALA A 198 4.52 -16.52 10.50
CA ALA A 198 3.54 -17.18 11.35
C ALA A 198 2.90 -16.20 12.35
N ALA A 199 3.70 -15.34 12.98
CA ALA A 199 3.18 -14.35 13.92
C ALA A 199 2.19 -13.39 13.23
N PHE A 200 2.51 -12.87 12.05
CA PHE A 200 1.59 -12.05 11.27
C PHE A 200 0.31 -12.81 10.91
N PHE A 201 0.43 -14.05 10.43
CA PHE A 201 -0.74 -14.87 10.10
C PHE A 201 -1.66 -15.11 11.30
N TYR A 202 -1.11 -15.55 12.44
CA TYR A 202 -1.91 -15.92 13.61
C TYR A 202 -2.43 -14.73 14.41
N LEU A 203 -1.74 -13.58 14.38
CA LEU A 203 -2.14 -12.39 15.12
C LEU A 203 -3.03 -11.45 14.32
N ASP A 204 -2.87 -11.37 13.00
CA ASP A 204 -3.53 -10.36 12.16
C ASP A 204 -4.50 -10.98 11.14
N VAL A 205 -4.06 -12.02 10.42
CA VAL A 205 -4.83 -12.57 9.28
C VAL A 205 -5.92 -13.54 9.74
N LYS A 206 -5.56 -14.57 10.50
CA LYS A 206 -6.48 -15.62 10.96
C LYS A 206 -7.68 -15.04 11.74
N PRO A 207 -7.51 -14.10 12.69
CA PRO A 207 -8.63 -13.51 13.42
C PRO A 207 -9.60 -12.75 12.50
N ALA A 208 -9.07 -12.03 11.51
CA ALA A 208 -9.89 -11.32 10.53
C ALA A 208 -10.70 -12.29 9.66
N ILE A 209 -10.08 -13.38 9.18
CA ILE A 209 -10.78 -14.44 8.44
C ILE A 209 -11.87 -15.07 9.29
N GLU A 210 -11.59 -15.41 10.55
CA GLU A 210 -12.57 -15.99 11.48
C GLU A 210 -13.76 -15.05 11.72
N ALA A 211 -13.50 -13.75 11.84
CA ALA A 211 -14.56 -12.74 11.96
C ALA A 211 -15.41 -12.65 10.69
N ARG A 212 -14.80 -12.60 9.49
CA ARG A 212 -15.53 -12.49 8.21
C ARG A 212 -16.27 -13.75 7.80
N LYS A 213 -15.84 -14.92 8.28
CA LYS A 213 -16.62 -16.16 8.13
C LYS A 213 -17.90 -16.15 8.97
N LYS A 214 -17.92 -15.43 10.10
CA LYS A 214 -19.11 -15.30 10.96
C LYS A 214 -20.01 -14.17 10.47
N GLU A 215 -19.42 -13.02 10.16
CA GLU A 215 -20.13 -11.82 9.73
C GLU A 215 -19.35 -11.19 8.56
N PRO A 216 -19.78 -11.48 7.31
CA PRO A 216 -19.19 -10.86 6.12
C PRO A 216 -19.34 -9.34 6.14
N ARG A 217 -18.35 -8.63 5.60
CA ARG A 217 -18.35 -7.16 5.48
C ARG A 217 -17.97 -6.73 4.07
N GLU A 218 -18.02 -5.42 3.81
CA GLU A 218 -17.62 -4.82 2.52
C GLU A 218 -16.09 -4.62 2.45
N ASP A 219 -15.34 -5.72 2.46
CA ASP A 219 -13.88 -5.72 2.34
C ASP A 219 -13.34 -6.86 1.46
N VAL A 220 -12.04 -6.80 1.14
CA VAL A 220 -11.38 -7.75 0.24
C VAL A 220 -11.41 -9.17 0.80
N ILE A 221 -11.16 -9.38 2.10
CA ILE A 221 -11.21 -10.71 2.72
C ILE A 221 -12.59 -11.33 2.56
N SER A 222 -13.66 -10.59 2.86
CA SER A 222 -15.03 -11.09 2.69
C SER A 222 -15.33 -11.44 1.24
N HIS A 223 -14.83 -10.65 0.29
CA HIS A 223 -14.96 -10.96 -1.13
C HIS A 223 -14.20 -12.23 -1.52
N LEU A 224 -12.96 -12.43 -1.06
CA LEU A 224 -12.19 -13.65 -1.35
C LEU A 224 -12.86 -14.90 -0.75
N ILE A 225 -13.39 -14.79 0.48
CA ILE A 225 -14.16 -15.86 1.12
C ILE A 225 -15.39 -16.21 0.27
N SER A 226 -16.11 -15.21 -0.27
CA SER A 226 -17.26 -15.43 -1.16
C SER A 226 -16.92 -16.17 -2.46
N LEU A 227 -15.66 -16.06 -2.92
CA LEU A 227 -15.12 -16.78 -4.08
C LEU A 227 -14.55 -18.16 -3.72
N GLY A 228 -14.69 -18.58 -2.46
CA GLY A 228 -14.24 -19.89 -1.97
C GLY A 228 -12.75 -20.00 -1.68
N TYR A 229 -12.03 -18.89 -1.49
CA TYR A 229 -10.61 -18.93 -1.08
C TYR A 229 -10.46 -19.47 0.35
N GLY A 230 -9.48 -20.35 0.54
CA GLY A 230 -9.13 -20.89 1.85
C GLY A 230 -8.22 -19.96 2.68
N PRO A 231 -8.00 -20.23 3.98
CA PRO A 231 -7.11 -19.40 4.81
C PRO A 231 -5.63 -19.42 4.41
N ALA A 232 -5.21 -20.40 3.61
CA ALA A 232 -3.84 -20.52 3.11
C ALA A 232 -3.66 -19.87 1.72
N GLU A 233 -4.74 -19.33 1.13
CA GLU A 233 -4.82 -18.70 -0.19
C GLU A 233 -5.21 -17.22 -0.06
#